data_AF-A0A0F0IGG4-F1
#
_entry.id   AF-A0A0F0IGG4-F1
#
_cell.length_a   1.000
_cell.length_b   1.000
_cell.length_c   1.000
_cell.angle_alpha   90.00
_cell.angle_beta   90.00
_cell.angle_gamma   90.00
#
_symmetry.space_group_name_H-M   'P 1'
#
loop_
_entity.id
_entity.type
_entity.pdbx_description
1 polymer ?
#
loop_
_entity_poly.entity_id
_entity_poly.type
_entity_poly.pdbx_seq_one_letter_code
_entity_poly.pdbx_strand_id
1 'polypeptide(L)'
;MEEKQHYLGSKAAKYALGIHRGPLPQDDGEGVAIEHVETANTISLEKREKTRAERARRHWARFWCCYIFWSLIFLAVFLPVFFTVIIPAIAQRVVDNSSLVVTETSVMQPRPDSIMLSLKTALKLPIGVPVRIEPIAISLFNRKAKGNGTWAKVYLDGATIDGNTTLGVDNQFTPLNVEQWKEYVHSVVFEKNAPLSLNGKTTAYLGKLKNHITMDKDVKQNTLNSFSGFSVEDPQLLLPPREDGTNLIANATLPNPSVMTLEIGTTVLDLKSGDLVIGNATIDNLVLKPGNHSSPIHGIMDLKVLLKNLVPILQTQASSLKNGYLTLDTVGKSVVYDGVEVPYYTEVMRNLTMTAQVPLGGLITNTLRGILHDGNGTNIFANLTDNSNSDSGGSGGGLLDLLGRSDKGLANMLTSRAVDELLNNPEKRSSMINVLEGFL
;
A
#
# COMPACT_ATOMS: atom_id res chain seq x y z
N MET A 1 -69.75 65.38 -51.29
CA MET A 1 -69.00 65.86 -52.47
C MET A 1 -67.56 65.49 -52.27
N GLU A 2 -66.93 65.10 -53.38
CA GLU A 2 -65.55 64.65 -53.59
C GLU A 2 -64.51 65.61 -52.98
N GLU A 3 -63.24 65.28 -52.75
CA GLU A 3 -62.35 64.38 -53.48
C GLU A 3 -61.12 64.01 -52.62
N LYS A 4 -60.52 62.87 -52.96
CA LYS A 4 -59.29 62.27 -52.43
C LYS A 4 -58.26 62.44 -53.57
N GLN A 5 -57.03 62.93 -53.39
CA GLN A 5 -55.81 62.09 -53.28
C GLN A 5 -54.57 63.00 -53.42
N HIS A 6 -53.65 62.97 -52.43
CA HIS A 6 -52.32 62.32 -52.45
C HIS A 6 -51.37 62.76 -53.55
N TYR A 7 -50.20 63.31 -53.19
CA TYR A 7 -48.88 62.76 -53.57
C TYR A 7 -47.83 63.06 -52.47
N LEU A 8 -46.88 62.15 -52.36
CA LEU A 8 -45.82 62.00 -51.35
C LEU A 8 -44.83 63.18 -51.30
N GLY A 9 -44.14 63.40 -50.16
CA GLY A 9 -43.11 64.44 -50.11
C GLY A 9 -42.17 64.56 -48.90
N SER A 10 -41.92 63.49 -48.13
CA SER A 10 -40.79 63.36 -47.17
C SER A 10 -40.72 64.31 -45.94
N LYS A 11 -40.44 63.74 -44.76
CA LYS A 11 -40.23 64.42 -43.47
C LYS A 11 -38.92 65.24 -43.39
N ALA A 12 -38.18 65.40 -44.50
CA ALA A 12 -36.88 66.07 -44.52
C ALA A 12 -36.95 67.61 -44.63
N ALA A 13 -38.14 68.19 -44.89
CA ALA A 13 -38.28 69.64 -45.09
C ALA A 13 -38.61 70.45 -43.82
N LYS A 14 -38.61 69.84 -42.62
CA LYS A 14 -39.10 70.49 -41.38
C LYS A 14 -38.05 71.23 -40.54
N TYR A 15 -36.80 71.35 -40.99
CA TYR A 15 -35.74 72.05 -40.23
C TYR A 15 -34.84 72.96 -41.09
N ALA A 16 -35.39 73.58 -42.13
CA ALA A 16 -34.72 74.69 -42.80
C ALA A 16 -34.93 75.99 -42.00
N LEU A 17 -34.02 76.27 -41.07
CA LEU A 17 -33.91 77.57 -40.39
C LEU A 17 -33.38 78.63 -41.37
N GLY A 18 -34.09 79.76 -41.46
CA GLY A 18 -33.47 81.05 -41.84
C GLY A 18 -33.87 81.60 -43.21
N ILE A 19 -35.13 82.01 -43.37
CA ILE A 19 -35.58 82.85 -44.50
C ILE A 19 -36.18 84.16 -43.96
N HIS A 20 -35.46 84.84 -43.06
CA HIS A 20 -35.75 86.22 -42.67
C HIS A 20 -34.45 86.84 -42.15
N ARG A 21 -33.67 87.43 -43.04
CA ARG A 21 -32.65 88.42 -42.66
C ARG A 21 -33.13 89.77 -43.17
N GLY A 22 -33.47 90.66 -42.23
CA GLY A 22 -33.72 92.08 -42.51
C GLY A 22 -32.43 92.78 -42.96
N PRO A 23 -32.55 94.01 -43.48
CA PRO A 23 -31.42 94.73 -44.06
C PRO A 23 -30.36 95.10 -43.00
N LEU A 24 -29.09 95.02 -43.43
CA LEU A 24 -27.90 95.45 -42.68
C LEU A 24 -27.94 96.96 -42.40
N PRO A 25 -27.62 97.43 -41.18
CA PRO A 25 -27.27 98.82 -40.95
C PRO A 25 -25.82 99.07 -41.38
N GLN A 26 -25.61 100.13 -42.15
CA GLN A 26 -24.33 100.85 -42.20
C GLN A 26 -24.20 101.63 -40.89
N ASP A 27 -23.01 101.62 -40.30
CA ASP A 27 -22.67 102.58 -39.27
C ASP A 27 -21.19 102.97 -39.37
N ASP A 28 -20.98 104.20 -38.98
CA ASP A 28 -19.92 105.11 -39.36
C ASP A 28 -19.25 105.55 -38.05
N GLY A 29 -17.92 105.70 -38.05
CA GLY A 29 -17.25 106.53 -37.05
C GLY A 29 -16.83 105.86 -35.73
N GLU A 30 -15.51 105.75 -35.59
CA GLU A 30 -14.68 106.01 -34.39
C GLU A 30 -15.10 105.46 -33.01
N GLY A 31 -14.33 104.46 -32.56
CA GLY A 31 -13.44 104.61 -31.40
C GLY A 31 -14.06 104.56 -30.00
N VAL A 32 -14.20 103.36 -29.42
CA VAL A 32 -14.08 103.12 -27.97
C VAL A 32 -13.47 101.74 -27.70
N ALA A 33 -12.43 101.69 -26.87
CA ALA A 33 -11.80 100.48 -26.37
C ALA A 33 -12.54 99.96 -25.13
N ILE A 34 -13.05 98.73 -25.15
CA ILE A 34 -13.41 97.95 -23.95
C ILE A 34 -13.16 96.45 -24.17
N GLU A 35 -12.39 95.90 -23.23
CA GLU A 35 -12.23 94.52 -22.74
C GLU A 35 -12.15 93.30 -23.68
N HIS A 36 -11.07 92.56 -23.42
CA HIS A 36 -10.86 91.15 -23.67
C HIS A 36 -12.05 90.29 -23.18
N VAL A 37 -12.85 89.81 -24.13
CA VAL A 37 -13.74 88.66 -23.92
C VAL A 37 -13.27 87.56 -24.86
N GLU A 38 -12.82 86.45 -24.27
CA GLU A 38 -12.45 85.23 -24.95
C GLU A 38 -13.55 84.83 -25.94
N THR A 39 -13.31 85.08 -27.23
CA THR A 39 -14.24 84.71 -28.29
C THR A 39 -14.32 83.19 -28.32
N ALA A 40 -15.46 82.69 -27.86
CA ALA A 40 -15.86 81.30 -27.86
C ALA A 40 -15.43 80.60 -29.15
N ASN A 41 -14.65 79.53 -28.96
CA ASN A 41 -14.25 78.52 -29.93
C ASN A 41 -15.15 78.48 -31.17
N THR A 42 -14.65 79.03 -32.27
CA THR A 42 -15.12 78.71 -33.62
C THR A 42 -15.09 77.20 -33.78
N ILE A 43 -16.26 76.57 -33.79
CA ILE A 43 -16.43 75.13 -33.99
C ILE A 43 -16.02 74.83 -35.43
N SER A 44 -14.75 74.46 -35.62
CA SER A 44 -14.27 73.81 -36.82
C SER A 44 -15.05 72.51 -37.02
N LEU A 45 -15.90 72.44 -38.04
CA LEU A 45 -16.58 71.23 -38.51
C LEU A 45 -15.61 70.32 -39.28
N GLU A 46 -14.47 70.00 -38.68
CA GLU A 46 -13.62 68.92 -39.15
C GLU A 46 -13.99 67.67 -38.34
N LYS A 47 -14.41 66.61 -39.03
CA LYS A 47 -14.78 65.33 -38.41
C LYS A 47 -13.51 64.64 -37.92
N ARG A 48 -12.95 65.12 -36.81
CA ARG A 48 -11.81 64.47 -36.13
C ARG A 48 -12.22 63.03 -35.84
N GLU A 49 -11.53 62.07 -36.44
CA GLU A 49 -11.71 60.66 -36.11
C GLU A 49 -11.32 60.47 -34.64
N LYS A 50 -12.34 60.39 -33.78
CA LYS A 50 -12.15 60.23 -32.34
C LYS A 50 -11.43 58.92 -32.08
N THR A 51 -10.31 58.99 -31.37
CA THR A 51 -9.54 57.82 -30.93
C THR A 51 -10.42 56.90 -30.07
N ARG A 52 -10.17 55.58 -30.14
CA ARG A 52 -10.95 54.56 -29.42
C ARG A 52 -11.06 54.85 -27.92
N ALA A 53 -10.01 55.42 -27.33
CA ALA A 53 -9.95 55.83 -25.93
C ALA A 53 -10.95 56.95 -25.56
N GLU A 54 -11.12 57.97 -26.42
CA GLU A 54 -12.05 59.07 -26.16
C GLU A 54 -13.53 58.63 -26.24
N ARG A 55 -13.82 57.65 -27.12
CA ARG A 55 -15.16 57.04 -27.22
C ARG A 55 -15.48 56.18 -26.01
N ALA A 56 -14.52 55.35 -25.55
CA ALA A 56 -14.67 54.54 -24.34
C ALA A 56 -14.90 55.41 -23.09
N ARG A 57 -14.16 56.52 -22.96
CA ARG A 57 -14.29 57.46 -21.84
C ARG A 57 -15.67 58.14 -21.79
N ARG A 58 -16.20 58.57 -22.94
CA ARG A 58 -17.57 59.11 -23.01
C ARG A 58 -18.64 58.03 -22.78
N HIS A 59 -18.41 56.80 -23.22
CA HIS A 59 -19.32 55.68 -22.98
C HIS A 59 -19.42 55.33 -21.48
N TRP A 60 -18.28 55.24 -20.81
CA TRP A 60 -18.21 55.05 -19.35
C TRP A 60 -18.87 56.21 -18.59
N ALA A 61 -18.60 57.47 -18.96
CA ALA A 61 -19.23 58.62 -18.32
C ALA A 61 -20.75 58.69 -18.58
N ARG A 62 -21.24 58.21 -19.74
CA ARG A 62 -22.66 58.23 -20.11
C ARG A 62 -23.48 57.11 -19.48
N PHE A 63 -22.89 55.93 -19.30
CA PHE A 63 -23.60 54.74 -18.80
C PHE A 63 -23.13 54.29 -17.41
N TRP A 64 -22.41 55.15 -16.68
CA TRP A 64 -21.86 54.82 -15.36
C TRP A 64 -22.91 54.27 -14.39
N CYS A 65 -24.11 54.87 -14.34
CA CYS A 65 -25.20 54.39 -13.50
C CYS A 65 -25.66 52.96 -13.85
N CYS A 66 -25.69 52.59 -15.14
CA CYS A 66 -26.03 51.24 -15.57
C CYS A 66 -24.94 50.23 -15.17
N TYR A 67 -23.66 50.61 -15.28
CA TYR A 67 -22.56 49.76 -14.82
C TYR A 67 -22.56 49.57 -13.31
N ILE A 68 -22.84 50.61 -12.52
CA ILE A 68 -23.00 50.49 -11.07
C ILE A 68 -24.15 49.55 -10.73
N PHE A 69 -25.32 49.74 -11.37
CA PHE A 69 -26.50 48.92 -11.12
C PHE A 69 -26.25 47.44 -11.45
N TRP A 70 -25.72 47.15 -12.64
CA TRP A 70 -25.38 45.77 -13.03
C TRP A 70 -24.25 45.19 -12.18
N SER A 71 -23.27 46.00 -11.77
CA SER A 71 -22.20 45.56 -10.86
C SER A 71 -22.74 45.21 -9.49
N LEU A 72 -23.72 45.95 -8.97
CA LEU A 72 -24.38 45.63 -7.69
C LEU A 72 -25.15 44.33 -7.78
N ILE A 73 -25.94 44.13 -8.86
CA ILE A 73 -26.64 42.87 -9.11
C ILE A 73 -25.64 41.72 -9.25
N PHE A 74 -24.60 41.92 -10.07
CA PHE A 74 -23.55 40.92 -10.26
C PHE A 74 -22.90 40.56 -8.93
N LEU A 75 -22.50 41.52 -8.11
CA LEU A 75 -21.86 41.26 -6.82
C LEU A 75 -22.83 40.56 -5.84
N ALA A 76 -24.10 40.96 -5.83
CA ALA A 76 -25.13 40.36 -4.98
C ALA A 76 -25.40 38.89 -5.32
N VAL A 77 -25.23 38.48 -6.58
CA VAL A 77 -25.35 37.08 -7.01
C VAL A 77 -24.01 36.34 -6.92
N PHE A 78 -22.93 36.98 -7.37
CA PHE A 78 -21.60 36.40 -7.43
C PHE A 78 -21.06 36.09 -6.04
N LEU A 79 -21.20 37.00 -5.06
CA LEU A 79 -20.62 36.81 -3.74
C LEU A 79 -21.23 35.57 -3.03
N PRO A 80 -22.56 35.38 -2.95
CA PRO A 80 -23.14 34.15 -2.43
C PRO A 80 -22.68 32.90 -3.18
N VAL A 81 -22.66 32.90 -4.52
CA VAL A 81 -22.24 31.73 -5.32
C VAL A 81 -20.75 31.41 -5.09
N PHE A 82 -19.91 32.45 -5.05
CA PHE A 82 -18.47 32.31 -4.86
C PHE A 82 -18.14 31.69 -3.50
N PHE A 83 -18.74 32.20 -2.43
CA PHE A 83 -18.47 31.70 -1.08
C PHE A 83 -19.17 30.38 -0.74
N THR A 84 -20.37 30.11 -1.27
CA THR A 84 -21.14 28.91 -0.90
C THR A 84 -20.94 27.72 -1.84
N VAL A 85 -20.52 27.94 -3.09
CA VAL A 85 -20.36 26.86 -4.09
C VAL A 85 -18.92 26.76 -4.57
N ILE A 86 -18.32 27.87 -5.02
CA ILE A 86 -17.00 27.84 -5.66
C ILE A 86 -15.90 27.48 -4.65
N ILE A 87 -15.84 28.18 -3.51
CA ILE A 87 -14.81 27.92 -2.49
C ILE A 87 -14.88 26.48 -1.94
N PRO A 88 -16.06 25.95 -1.51
CA PRO A 88 -16.15 24.57 -1.05
C PRO A 88 -15.76 23.54 -2.11
N ALA A 89 -16.15 23.77 -3.37
CA ALA A 89 -15.77 22.88 -4.48
C ALA A 89 -14.26 22.88 -4.73
N ILE A 90 -13.61 24.05 -4.65
CA ILE A 90 -12.15 24.15 -4.74
C ILE A 90 -11.48 23.43 -3.55
N ALA A 91 -11.96 23.66 -2.33
CA ALA A 91 -11.42 23.01 -1.14
C ALA A 91 -11.51 21.49 -1.24
N GLN A 92 -12.65 20.95 -1.68
CA GLN A 92 -12.81 19.52 -1.93
C GLN A 92 -11.86 19.02 -3.03
N ARG A 93 -11.74 19.76 -4.14
CA ARG A 93 -10.81 19.42 -5.22
C ARG A 93 -9.34 19.38 -4.77
N VAL A 94 -8.93 20.22 -3.81
CA VAL A 94 -7.57 20.16 -3.23
C VAL A 94 -7.37 18.85 -2.46
N VAL A 95 -8.38 18.42 -1.69
CA VAL A 95 -8.36 17.13 -0.98
C VAL A 95 -8.36 15.98 -1.96
N ASP A 96 -9.20 16.00 -2.99
CA ASP A 96 -9.29 14.92 -3.99
C ASP A 96 -7.99 14.74 -4.78
N ASN A 97 -7.28 15.84 -5.05
CA ASN A 97 -5.98 15.83 -5.74
C ASN A 97 -4.77 15.75 -4.80
N SER A 98 -4.98 15.66 -3.48
CA SER A 98 -3.88 15.49 -2.53
C SER A 98 -3.18 14.15 -2.72
N SER A 99 -1.87 14.15 -2.50
CA SER A 99 -1.07 12.93 -2.44
C SER A 99 -1.00 12.46 -0.99
N LEU A 100 -1.42 11.23 -0.76
CA LEU A 100 -1.38 10.58 0.55
C LEU A 100 -0.61 9.27 0.39
N VAL A 101 0.43 9.09 1.20
CA VAL A 101 1.28 7.91 1.17
C VAL A 101 1.42 7.37 2.58
N VAL A 102 1.17 6.07 2.79
CA VAL A 102 1.47 5.42 4.07
C VAL A 102 2.98 5.29 4.19
N THR A 103 3.55 5.88 5.24
CA THR A 103 5.00 5.84 5.49
C THR A 103 5.37 4.78 6.51
N GLU A 104 4.47 4.51 7.46
CA GLU A 104 4.69 3.55 8.53
C GLU A 104 3.33 3.06 9.02
N THR A 105 3.20 1.75 9.21
CA THR A 105 2.06 1.16 9.91
C THR A 105 2.59 0.15 10.91
N SER A 106 2.02 0.09 12.10
CA SER A 106 2.34 -0.93 13.09
C SER A 106 1.04 -1.50 13.65
N VAL A 107 0.89 -2.81 13.54
CA VAL A 107 -0.22 -3.57 14.14
C VAL A 107 0.40 -4.44 15.21
N MET A 108 0.17 -4.05 16.45
CA MET A 108 0.76 -4.68 17.64
C MET A 108 -0.35 -5.21 18.54
N GLN A 109 0.04 -6.10 19.46
CA GLN A 109 -0.82 -6.70 20.47
C GLN A 109 -2.13 -7.25 19.90
N PRO A 110 -2.08 -8.18 18.93
CA PRO A 110 -3.28 -8.72 18.31
C PRO A 110 -4.15 -9.45 19.34
N ARG A 111 -5.36 -8.96 19.55
CA ARG A 111 -6.42 -9.62 20.34
C ARG A 111 -7.54 -10.07 19.40
N PRO A 112 -8.45 -10.96 19.84
CA PRO A 112 -9.54 -11.45 18.99
C PRO A 112 -10.42 -10.35 18.37
N ASP A 113 -10.59 -9.22 19.06
CA ASP A 113 -11.51 -8.13 18.70
C ASP A 113 -10.85 -6.74 18.65
N SER A 114 -9.53 -6.66 18.85
CA SER A 114 -8.82 -5.38 18.98
C SER A 114 -7.33 -5.50 18.67
N ILE A 115 -6.71 -4.36 18.35
CA ILE A 115 -5.27 -4.21 18.10
C ILE A 115 -4.77 -2.89 18.69
N MET A 116 -3.45 -2.78 18.88
CA MET A 116 -2.76 -1.49 18.97
C MET A 116 -2.29 -1.07 17.59
N LEU A 117 -2.84 0.03 17.07
CA LEU A 117 -2.55 0.55 15.74
C LEU A 117 -1.71 1.82 15.83
N SER A 118 -0.58 1.81 15.14
CA SER A 118 0.12 3.02 14.73
C SER A 118 0.03 3.17 13.22
N LEU A 119 -0.29 4.37 12.74
CA LEU A 119 -0.45 4.65 11.32
C LEU A 119 0.07 6.04 11.05
N LYS A 120 1.13 6.15 10.24
CA LYS A 120 1.69 7.43 9.77
C LYS A 120 1.57 7.54 8.27
N THR A 121 1.16 8.72 7.85
CA THR A 121 0.94 9.06 6.45
C THR A 121 1.59 10.38 6.12
N ALA A 122 2.25 10.45 4.97
CA ALA A 122 2.72 11.70 4.39
C ALA A 122 1.62 12.29 3.51
N LEU A 123 1.12 13.46 3.89
CA LEU A 123 0.12 14.21 3.15
C LEU A 123 0.76 15.42 2.49
N LYS A 124 0.60 15.53 1.17
CA LYS A 124 1.01 16.68 0.38
C LYS A 124 -0.19 17.27 -0.37
N LEU A 125 -0.46 18.54 -0.11
CA LEU A 125 -1.50 19.28 -0.82
C LEU A 125 -0.94 19.89 -2.11
N PRO A 126 -1.74 19.99 -3.19
CA PRO A 126 -1.33 20.63 -4.45
C PRO A 126 -1.34 22.17 -4.39
N ILE A 127 -1.14 22.75 -3.19
CA ILE A 127 -1.13 24.20 -2.95
C ILE A 127 0.05 24.55 -2.04
N GLY A 128 0.68 25.69 -2.29
CA GLY A 128 1.85 26.17 -1.54
C GLY A 128 1.50 27.04 -0.34
N VAL A 129 0.34 26.82 0.28
CA VAL A 129 -0.15 27.62 1.41
C VAL A 129 -0.57 26.69 2.55
N PRO A 130 -0.24 27.04 3.82
CA PRO A 130 -0.61 26.20 4.96
C PRO A 130 -2.13 26.05 5.12
N VAL A 131 -2.58 24.83 5.36
CA VAL A 131 -3.99 24.50 5.64
C VAL A 131 -4.10 23.89 7.03
N ARG A 132 -4.89 24.49 7.91
CA ARG A 132 -5.18 23.92 9.22
C ARG A 132 -6.41 23.03 9.14
N ILE A 133 -6.33 21.82 9.66
CA ILE A 133 -7.47 20.90 9.81
C ILE A 133 -7.86 20.77 11.28
N GLU A 134 -9.17 20.64 11.53
CA GLU A 134 -9.67 20.20 12.83
C GLU A 134 -9.46 18.70 13.04
N PRO A 135 -9.48 18.22 14.30
CA PRO A 135 -9.43 16.79 14.60
C PRO A 135 -10.44 16.01 13.74
N ILE A 136 -10.03 14.85 13.25
CA ILE A 136 -10.82 14.05 12.32
C ILE A 136 -10.88 12.60 12.78
N ALA A 137 -12.09 12.05 12.80
CA ALA A 137 -12.31 10.61 12.91
C ALA A 137 -12.31 10.00 11.50
N ILE A 138 -11.32 9.14 11.25
CA ILE A 138 -11.16 8.41 9.99
C ILE A 138 -11.70 7.00 10.18
N SER A 139 -12.63 6.60 9.33
CA SER A 139 -13.10 5.22 9.20
C SER A 139 -12.19 4.51 8.20
N LEU A 140 -11.58 3.42 8.62
CA LEU A 140 -10.82 2.52 7.75
C LEU A 140 -11.73 1.38 7.34
N PHE A 141 -11.83 1.11 6.03
CA PHE A 141 -12.90 0.26 5.52
C PHE A 141 -12.50 -0.56 4.29
N ASN A 142 -13.29 -1.58 3.97
CA ASN A 142 -13.19 -2.32 2.72
C ASN A 142 -14.15 -1.72 1.70
N ARG A 143 -13.63 -1.01 0.69
CA ARG A 143 -14.49 -0.34 -0.32
C ARG A 143 -15.34 -1.31 -1.14
N LYS A 144 -14.85 -2.54 -1.34
CA LYS A 144 -15.55 -3.57 -2.12
C LYS A 144 -16.61 -4.33 -1.30
N ALA A 145 -16.64 -4.19 0.02
CA ALA A 145 -17.58 -4.90 0.88
C ALA A 145 -19.00 -4.36 0.71
N LYS A 146 -20.00 -5.26 0.83
CA LYS A 146 -21.41 -4.88 0.81
C LYS A 146 -21.82 -4.30 2.17
N GLY A 147 -22.47 -3.15 2.19
CA GLY A 147 -22.91 -2.49 3.43
C GLY A 147 -21.83 -1.60 4.06
N ASN A 148 -21.79 -1.51 5.40
CA ASN A 148 -20.76 -0.75 6.10
C ASN A 148 -19.48 -1.58 6.20
N GLY A 149 -18.55 -1.40 5.26
CA GLY A 149 -17.27 -2.10 5.23
C GLY A 149 -16.23 -1.62 6.26
N THR A 150 -16.60 -0.76 7.21
CA THR A 150 -15.66 -0.20 8.19
C THR A 150 -15.15 -1.29 9.14
N TRP A 151 -13.83 -1.47 9.16
CA TRP A 151 -13.16 -2.40 10.06
C TRP A 151 -12.60 -1.72 11.32
N ALA A 152 -12.24 -0.44 11.26
CA ALA A 152 -11.80 0.34 12.43
C ALA A 152 -11.99 1.84 12.27
N LYS A 153 -11.75 2.59 13.36
CA LYS A 153 -11.65 4.04 13.36
C LYS A 153 -10.32 4.52 13.94
N VAL A 154 -9.77 5.56 13.34
CA VAL A 154 -8.55 6.26 13.78
C VAL A 154 -8.89 7.72 14.05
N TYR A 155 -8.36 8.26 15.14
CA TYR A 155 -8.61 9.63 15.57
C TYR A 155 -7.34 10.45 15.41
N LEU A 156 -7.32 11.32 14.40
CA LEU A 156 -6.20 12.25 14.19
C LEU A 156 -6.49 13.58 14.87
N ASP A 157 -5.48 14.11 15.55
CA ASP A 157 -5.51 15.46 16.09
C ASP A 157 -5.52 16.52 14.99
N GLY A 158 -5.96 17.73 15.35
CA GLY A 158 -5.90 18.87 14.47
C GLY A 158 -4.44 19.23 14.16
N ALA A 159 -4.16 19.51 12.89
CA ALA A 159 -2.80 19.77 12.41
C ALA A 159 -2.79 20.90 11.38
N THR A 160 -1.61 21.49 11.17
CA THR A 160 -1.38 22.41 10.05
C THR A 160 -0.54 21.70 9.00
N ILE A 161 -1.10 21.58 7.80
CA ILE A 161 -0.49 20.93 6.66
C ILE A 161 0.23 22.00 5.85
N ASP A 162 1.56 21.94 5.83
CA ASP A 162 2.42 22.80 5.03
C ASP A 162 3.45 21.95 4.30
N GLY A 163 3.52 22.10 2.98
CA GLY A 163 4.34 21.26 2.11
C GLY A 163 4.02 19.77 2.24
N ASN A 164 5.02 18.98 2.65
CA ASN A 164 4.88 17.56 2.96
C ASN A 164 4.79 17.39 4.48
N THR A 165 3.62 17.04 4.98
CA THR A 165 3.35 16.92 6.42
C THR A 165 3.01 15.49 6.77
N THR A 166 3.68 14.94 7.79
CA THR A 166 3.35 13.63 8.34
C THR A 166 2.22 13.76 9.36
N LEU A 167 1.16 12.97 9.16
CA LEU A 167 0.01 12.87 10.05
C LEU A 167 -0.17 11.41 10.45
N GLY A 168 -0.56 11.16 11.69
CA GLY A 168 -0.75 9.80 12.16
C GLY A 168 -1.19 9.67 13.60
N VAL A 169 -1.36 8.42 14.00
CA VAL A 169 -1.54 8.02 15.40
C VAL A 169 -0.44 7.03 15.77
N ASP A 170 -0.07 7.03 17.04
CA ASP A 170 0.88 6.09 17.61
C ASP A 170 0.20 5.30 18.74
N ASN A 171 0.30 3.97 18.70
CA ASN A 171 -0.19 3.03 19.71
C ASN A 171 -1.67 3.24 20.12
N GLN A 172 -2.52 3.53 19.15
CA GLN A 172 -3.95 3.73 19.40
C GLN A 172 -4.63 2.38 19.62
N PHE A 173 -5.24 2.18 20.80
CA PHE A 173 -6.15 1.06 21.02
C PHE A 173 -7.32 1.15 20.04
N THR A 174 -7.50 0.08 19.26
CA THR A 174 -8.38 0.09 18.10
C THR A 174 -9.27 -1.15 18.12
N PRO A 175 -10.54 -0.99 18.55
CA PRO A 175 -11.57 -2.03 18.40
C PRO A 175 -11.83 -2.34 16.93
N LEU A 176 -12.05 -3.62 16.63
CA LEU A 176 -12.22 -4.12 15.28
C LEU A 176 -13.64 -4.60 15.03
N ASN A 177 -14.16 -4.30 13.84
CA ASN A 177 -15.18 -5.16 13.24
C ASN A 177 -14.46 -6.36 12.63
N VAL A 178 -14.46 -7.48 13.35
CA VAL A 178 -13.66 -8.68 13.04
C VAL A 178 -13.94 -9.23 11.65
N GLU A 179 -15.19 -9.22 11.18
CA GLU A 179 -15.53 -9.72 9.84
C GLU A 179 -14.86 -8.90 8.74
N GLN A 180 -14.95 -7.58 8.84
CA GLN A 180 -14.34 -6.67 7.86
C GLN A 180 -12.81 -6.64 8.02
N TRP A 181 -12.30 -6.77 9.24
CA TRP A 181 -10.87 -6.87 9.48
C TRP A 181 -10.28 -8.12 8.84
N LYS A 182 -10.97 -9.27 8.91
CA LYS A 182 -10.54 -10.51 8.23
C LYS A 182 -10.39 -10.32 6.73
N GLU A 183 -11.35 -9.66 6.08
CA GLU A 183 -11.25 -9.34 4.65
C GLU A 183 -10.03 -8.46 4.34
N TYR A 184 -9.78 -7.44 5.19
CA TYR A 184 -8.61 -6.57 5.03
C TYR A 184 -7.30 -7.34 5.20
N VAL A 185 -7.17 -8.15 6.25
CA VAL A 185 -6.00 -9.00 6.50
C VAL A 185 -5.79 -9.97 5.35
N HIS A 186 -6.85 -10.59 4.83
CA HIS A 186 -6.77 -11.45 3.65
C HIS A 186 -6.19 -10.69 2.44
N SER A 187 -6.72 -9.52 2.11
CA SER A 187 -6.19 -8.71 1.00
C SER A 187 -4.72 -8.30 1.24
N VAL A 188 -4.33 -7.94 2.47
CA VAL A 188 -2.93 -7.61 2.80
C VAL A 188 -2.00 -8.83 2.67
N VAL A 189 -2.47 -10.03 3.02
CA VAL A 189 -1.65 -11.25 2.90
C VAL A 189 -1.50 -11.67 1.45
N PHE A 190 -2.60 -11.76 0.69
CA PHE A 190 -2.59 -12.43 -0.62
C PHE A 190 -2.37 -11.49 -1.82
N GLU A 191 -2.75 -10.22 -1.72
CA GLU A 191 -2.57 -9.28 -2.83
C GLU A 191 -1.18 -8.62 -2.76
N LYS A 192 -0.68 -8.20 -3.92
CA LYS A 192 0.59 -7.44 -4.01
C LYS A 192 0.45 -5.98 -3.58
N ASN A 193 -0.70 -5.37 -3.87
CA ASN A 193 -0.93 -3.94 -3.68
C ASN A 193 -2.34 -3.64 -3.12
N ALA A 194 -2.75 -4.31 -2.04
CA ALA A 194 -4.07 -4.06 -1.45
C ALA A 194 -4.15 -2.62 -0.92
N PRO A 195 -5.13 -1.80 -1.36
CA PRO A 195 -5.24 -0.42 -0.93
C PRO A 195 -5.73 -0.31 0.52
N LEU A 196 -5.26 0.73 1.22
CA LEU A 196 -5.87 1.17 2.47
C LEU A 196 -6.95 2.22 2.15
N SER A 197 -8.23 1.82 2.22
CA SER A 197 -9.35 2.73 2.01
C SER A 197 -9.72 3.45 3.31
N LEU A 198 -9.91 4.76 3.21
CA LEU A 198 -10.23 5.61 4.35
C LEU A 198 -11.28 6.66 4.01
N ASN A 199 -12.15 6.94 4.99
CA ASN A 199 -13.19 7.95 4.89
C ASN A 199 -13.24 8.80 6.16
N GLY A 200 -13.22 10.12 6.03
CA GLY A 200 -13.40 11.01 7.17
C GLY A 200 -13.95 12.37 6.74
N LYS A 201 -14.60 13.08 7.67
CA LYS A 201 -15.10 14.44 7.45
C LYS A 201 -14.49 15.35 8.49
N THR A 202 -13.99 16.51 8.06
CA THR A 202 -13.43 17.52 8.96
C THR A 202 -13.65 18.92 8.43
N THR A 203 -13.37 19.91 9.26
CA THR A 203 -13.26 21.30 8.86
C THR A 203 -11.81 21.63 8.53
N ALA A 204 -11.58 22.21 7.35
CA ALA A 204 -10.31 22.79 6.95
C ALA A 204 -10.39 24.33 6.92
N TYR A 205 -9.26 24.95 7.27
CA TYR A 205 -9.08 26.39 7.33
C TYR A 205 -7.91 26.82 6.44
N LEU A 206 -8.20 27.69 5.47
CA LEU A 206 -7.19 28.42 4.72
C LEU A 206 -7.18 29.88 5.22
N GLY A 207 -6.24 30.20 6.11
CA GLY A 207 -6.30 31.44 6.87
C GLY A 207 -7.59 31.51 7.71
N LYS A 208 -8.45 32.50 7.43
CA LYS A 208 -9.78 32.65 8.09
C LYS A 208 -10.92 31.95 7.35
N LEU A 209 -10.68 31.43 6.15
CA LEU A 209 -11.71 30.78 5.34
C LEU A 209 -11.95 29.37 5.84
N LYS A 210 -13.18 29.11 6.32
CA LYS A 210 -13.64 27.81 6.82
C LYS A 210 -14.31 27.02 5.70
N ASN A 211 -13.96 25.74 5.54
CA ASN A 211 -14.64 24.82 4.65
C ASN A 211 -14.80 23.44 5.29
N HIS A 212 -15.90 22.75 4.98
CA HIS A 212 -16.09 21.35 5.35
C HIS A 212 -15.61 20.47 4.20
N ILE A 213 -14.74 19.53 4.49
CA ILE A 213 -14.15 18.62 3.51
C ILE A 213 -14.43 17.17 3.87
N THR A 214 -14.53 16.33 2.85
CA THR A 214 -14.58 14.88 3.02
C THR A 214 -13.30 14.27 2.43
N MET A 215 -12.55 13.53 3.23
CA MET A 215 -11.42 12.74 2.78
C MET A 215 -11.92 11.33 2.50
N ASP A 216 -12.06 10.97 1.23
CA ASP A 216 -12.40 9.62 0.77
C ASP A 216 -11.32 9.15 -0.21
N LYS A 217 -10.43 8.26 0.24
CA LYS A 217 -9.21 7.91 -0.50
C LYS A 217 -8.95 6.41 -0.44
N ASP A 218 -8.35 5.90 -1.51
CA ASP A 218 -7.70 4.60 -1.55
C ASP A 218 -6.19 4.81 -1.63
N VAL A 219 -5.50 4.56 -0.52
CA VAL A 219 -4.05 4.73 -0.45
C VAL A 219 -3.38 3.47 -0.98
N LYS A 220 -2.64 3.60 -2.08
CA LYS A 220 -1.87 2.49 -2.65
C LYS A 220 -0.66 2.19 -1.77
N GLN A 221 -0.43 0.92 -1.52
CA GLN A 221 0.68 0.42 -0.71
C GLN A 221 1.11 -0.96 -1.22
N ASN A 222 2.37 -1.32 -1.01
CA ASN A 222 2.81 -2.71 -1.15
C ASN A 222 2.31 -3.52 0.04
N THR A 223 1.98 -4.78 -0.19
CA THR A 223 1.49 -5.72 0.82
C THR A 223 2.26 -7.05 0.72
N LEU A 224 1.92 -8.06 1.52
CA LEU A 224 2.80 -9.22 1.76
C LEU A 224 2.94 -10.15 0.55
N ASN A 225 2.04 -10.07 -0.44
CA ASN A 225 2.14 -10.79 -1.70
C ASN A 225 2.37 -12.30 -1.52
N SER A 226 1.58 -12.93 -0.65
CA SER A 226 1.66 -14.34 -0.27
C SER A 226 3.07 -14.78 0.15
N PHE A 227 3.84 -13.88 0.77
CA PHE A 227 5.23 -14.11 1.16
C PHE A 227 6.11 -14.60 0.01
N SER A 228 5.90 -14.06 -1.20
CA SER A 228 6.73 -14.39 -2.36
C SER A 228 8.22 -14.15 -2.05
N GLY A 229 9.02 -15.22 -2.18
CA GLY A 229 10.42 -15.24 -1.75
C GLY A 229 10.65 -15.90 -0.38
N PHE A 230 9.63 -16.53 0.21
CA PHE A 230 9.79 -17.40 1.37
C PHE A 230 10.91 -18.44 1.15
N SER A 231 11.82 -18.54 2.10
CA SER A 231 12.93 -19.50 2.06
C SER A 231 13.16 -20.13 3.43
N VAL A 232 13.71 -21.34 3.41
CA VAL A 232 14.15 -22.07 4.60
C VAL A 232 15.62 -22.36 4.44
N GLU A 233 16.40 -21.98 5.45
CA GLU A 233 17.85 -22.05 5.50
C GLU A 233 18.30 -22.84 6.73
N ASP A 234 19.51 -23.38 6.67
CA ASP A 234 20.14 -24.16 7.74
C ASP A 234 19.25 -25.23 8.39
N PRO A 235 18.54 -26.06 7.60
CA PRO A 235 17.73 -27.12 8.18
C PRO A 235 18.63 -28.14 8.90
N GLN A 236 18.17 -28.63 10.05
CA GLN A 236 18.84 -29.67 10.81
C GLN A 236 17.80 -30.56 11.49
N LEU A 237 17.98 -31.88 11.34
CA LEU A 237 17.25 -32.87 12.11
C LEU A 237 18.03 -33.16 13.40
N LEU A 238 17.36 -33.19 14.54
CA LEU A 238 17.94 -33.54 15.84
C LEU A 238 17.63 -35.01 16.13
N LEU A 239 18.70 -35.78 16.34
CA LEU A 239 18.63 -37.21 16.67
C LEU A 239 19.61 -37.47 17.84
N PRO A 240 19.11 -37.74 19.06
CA PRO A 240 17.70 -37.87 19.45
C PRO A 240 16.92 -36.54 19.46
N PRO A 241 15.57 -36.58 19.46
CA PRO A 241 14.74 -35.38 19.66
C PRO A 241 15.00 -34.76 21.04
N ARG A 242 14.68 -33.46 21.17
CA ARG A 242 14.67 -32.76 22.46
C ARG A 242 13.54 -33.28 23.36
N GLU A 243 13.58 -32.91 24.64
CA GLU A 243 12.59 -33.30 25.65
C GLU A 243 11.15 -32.89 25.30
N ASP A 244 10.97 -31.79 24.58
CA ASP A 244 9.69 -31.28 24.09
C ASP A 244 9.20 -31.99 22.80
N GLY A 245 9.97 -32.95 22.28
CA GLY A 245 9.70 -33.66 21.03
C GLY A 245 10.23 -32.96 19.77
N THR A 246 10.82 -31.77 19.90
CA THR A 246 11.41 -31.03 18.78
C THR A 246 12.53 -31.85 18.15
N ASN A 247 12.41 -32.12 16.87
CA ASN A 247 13.43 -32.86 16.10
C ASN A 247 13.82 -32.17 14.80
N LEU A 248 13.24 -31.02 14.47
CA LEU A 248 13.60 -30.20 13.32
C LEU A 248 13.86 -28.78 13.79
N ILE A 249 15.00 -28.22 13.38
CA ILE A 249 15.28 -26.79 13.52
C ILE A 249 15.72 -26.23 12.17
N ALA A 250 15.38 -24.98 11.90
CA ALA A 250 15.82 -24.26 10.72
C ALA A 250 15.66 -22.74 10.92
N ASN A 251 16.02 -21.97 9.90
CA ASN A 251 15.75 -20.54 9.83
C ASN A 251 14.79 -20.27 8.67
N ALA A 252 13.68 -19.58 8.93
CA ALA A 252 12.70 -19.21 7.91
C ALA A 252 12.76 -17.70 7.62
N THR A 253 12.95 -17.35 6.35
CA THR A 253 12.87 -15.96 5.90
C THR A 253 11.47 -15.68 5.36
N LEU A 254 10.76 -14.74 5.98
CA LEU A 254 9.46 -14.24 5.52
C LEU A 254 9.63 -12.81 4.99
N PRO A 255 9.62 -12.61 3.66
CA PRO A 255 9.71 -11.28 3.07
C PRO A 255 8.51 -10.40 3.42
N ASN A 256 8.77 -9.15 3.77
CA ASN A 256 7.75 -8.13 3.98
C ASN A 256 8.09 -6.88 3.14
N PRO A 257 7.61 -6.77 1.90
CA PRO A 257 7.88 -5.63 1.03
C PRO A 257 7.05 -4.38 1.37
N SER A 258 6.23 -4.45 2.43
CA SER A 258 5.39 -3.34 2.90
C SER A 258 6.12 -2.44 3.88
N VAL A 259 5.49 -1.31 4.25
CA VAL A 259 5.93 -0.44 5.35
C VAL A 259 5.31 -0.82 6.70
N MET A 260 4.66 -2.00 6.77
CA MET A 260 3.95 -2.47 7.95
C MET A 260 4.87 -3.27 8.86
N THR A 261 4.81 -3.01 10.16
CA THR A 261 5.28 -3.92 11.21
C THR A 261 4.08 -4.66 11.79
N LEU A 262 4.08 -5.99 11.72
CA LEU A 262 2.95 -6.82 12.15
C LEU A 262 3.43 -7.78 13.24
N GLU A 263 2.90 -7.63 14.45
CA GLU A 263 3.02 -8.64 15.50
C GLU A 263 1.94 -9.71 15.25
N ILE A 264 2.38 -10.94 14.97
CA ILE A 264 1.48 -12.06 14.65
C ILE A 264 1.31 -12.95 15.89
N GLY A 265 2.43 -13.27 16.55
CA GLY A 265 2.46 -14.20 17.68
C GLY A 265 3.05 -15.56 17.31
N THR A 266 2.85 -16.55 18.17
CA THR A 266 3.32 -17.92 17.93
C THR A 266 2.48 -18.54 16.81
N THR A 267 3.16 -18.86 15.72
CA THR A 267 2.55 -19.36 14.48
C THR A 267 2.92 -20.81 14.28
N VAL A 268 1.91 -21.67 14.14
CA VAL A 268 2.09 -23.10 13.84
C VAL A 268 1.71 -23.35 12.39
N LEU A 269 2.57 -24.06 11.67
CA LEU A 269 2.44 -24.44 10.27
C LEU A 269 2.49 -25.97 10.17
N ASP A 270 1.64 -26.56 9.35
CA ASP A 270 1.77 -27.97 8.96
C ASP A 270 2.77 -28.08 7.81
N LEU A 271 3.70 -29.05 7.89
CA LEU A 271 4.68 -29.36 6.85
C LEU A 271 4.11 -30.47 5.97
N LYS A 272 4.06 -30.24 4.65
CA LYS A 272 3.48 -31.16 3.67
C LYS A 272 4.46 -31.48 2.55
N SER A 273 4.44 -32.73 2.10
CA SER A 273 5.02 -33.14 0.82
C SER A 273 3.88 -33.60 -0.09
N GLY A 274 3.48 -32.75 -1.03
CA GLY A 274 2.22 -32.91 -1.75
C GLY A 274 1.04 -32.83 -0.78
N ASP A 275 0.15 -33.83 -0.80
CA ASP A 275 -1.00 -33.87 0.11
C ASP A 275 -0.71 -34.46 1.49
N LEU A 276 0.44 -35.11 1.66
CA LEU A 276 0.80 -35.79 2.90
C LEU A 276 1.40 -34.80 3.90
N VAL A 277 0.80 -34.71 5.09
CA VAL A 277 1.39 -34.02 6.24
C VAL A 277 2.50 -34.89 6.82
N ILE A 278 3.71 -34.36 6.87
CA ILE A 278 4.93 -35.04 7.34
C ILE A 278 5.44 -34.50 8.67
N GLY A 279 4.85 -33.41 9.17
CA GLY A 279 5.23 -32.80 10.44
C GLY A 279 4.59 -31.44 10.65
N ASN A 280 5.12 -30.70 11.62
CA ASN A 280 4.78 -29.30 11.87
C ASN A 280 6.03 -28.45 12.08
N ALA A 281 5.87 -27.14 11.95
CA ALA A 281 6.85 -26.14 12.30
C ALA A 281 6.18 -25.00 13.07
N THR A 282 6.91 -24.46 14.03
CA THR A 282 6.46 -23.40 14.92
C THR A 282 7.46 -22.26 14.84
N ILE A 283 6.94 -21.04 14.73
CA ILE A 283 7.68 -19.80 14.84
C ILE A 283 7.18 -19.08 16.07
N ASP A 284 8.03 -18.95 17.08
CA ASP A 284 7.66 -18.30 18.34
C ASP A 284 7.64 -16.78 18.19
N ASN A 285 6.57 -16.14 18.69
CA ASN A 285 6.46 -14.68 18.78
C ASN A 285 6.82 -13.95 17.48
N LEU A 286 6.29 -14.41 16.34
CA LEU A 286 6.61 -13.85 15.03
C LEU A 286 6.21 -12.37 14.95
N VAL A 287 7.19 -11.53 14.61
CA VAL A 287 7.00 -10.12 14.28
C VAL A 287 7.57 -9.84 12.89
N LEU A 288 6.72 -9.53 11.93
CA LEU A 288 7.12 -9.17 10.58
C LEU A 288 7.48 -7.69 10.53
N LYS A 289 8.75 -7.39 10.25
CA LYS A 289 9.24 -6.02 10.03
C LYS A 289 9.49 -5.77 8.54
N PRO A 290 9.40 -4.52 8.05
CA PRO A 290 9.69 -4.18 6.66
C PRO A 290 11.06 -4.69 6.19
N GLY A 291 11.10 -5.42 5.08
CA GLY A 291 12.28 -6.06 4.51
C GLY A 291 12.28 -7.58 4.64
N ASN A 292 13.45 -8.19 4.43
CA ASN A 292 13.65 -9.64 4.54
C ASN A 292 14.32 -9.96 5.87
N HIS A 293 13.61 -10.64 6.75
CA HIS A 293 14.10 -11.05 8.05
C HIS A 293 13.97 -12.56 8.22
N SER A 294 15.03 -13.17 8.74
CA SER A 294 15.06 -14.59 9.05
C SER A 294 14.71 -14.80 10.53
N SER A 295 13.86 -15.78 10.81
CA SER A 295 13.41 -16.15 12.16
C SER A 295 13.70 -17.62 12.42
N PRO A 296 14.20 -17.99 13.61
CA PRO A 296 14.40 -19.38 13.96
C PRO A 296 13.06 -20.10 14.04
N ILE A 297 13.01 -21.32 13.52
CA ILE A 297 11.85 -22.21 13.59
C ILE A 297 12.26 -23.51 14.25
N HIS A 298 11.31 -24.10 14.97
CA HIS A 298 11.42 -25.43 15.54
C HIS A 298 10.20 -26.26 15.18
N GLY A 299 10.36 -27.57 15.05
CA GLY A 299 9.29 -28.41 14.54
C GLY A 299 9.44 -29.87 14.90
N ILE A 300 8.36 -30.59 14.65
CA ILE A 300 8.28 -32.03 14.83
C ILE A 300 8.02 -32.66 13.47
N MET A 301 9.02 -33.34 12.94
CA MET A 301 8.96 -34.18 11.76
C MET A 301 8.58 -35.61 12.15
N ASP A 302 7.53 -36.15 11.56
CA ASP A 302 7.12 -37.54 11.76
C ASP A 302 7.92 -38.46 10.84
N LEU A 303 9.06 -38.92 11.37
CA LEU A 303 9.99 -39.79 10.64
C LEU A 303 9.36 -41.15 10.30
N LYS A 304 8.40 -41.64 11.10
CA LYS A 304 7.69 -42.91 10.82
C LYS A 304 6.74 -42.76 9.64
N VAL A 305 5.98 -41.66 9.60
CA VAL A 305 5.12 -41.33 8.45
C VAL A 305 5.95 -41.12 7.19
N LEU A 306 7.09 -40.42 7.30
CA LEU A 306 8.02 -40.26 6.17
C LEU A 306 8.53 -41.60 5.64
N LEU A 307 9.03 -42.49 6.50
CA LEU A 307 9.55 -43.80 6.08
C LEU A 307 8.47 -44.67 5.44
N LYS A 308 7.28 -44.73 6.05
CA LYS A 308 6.13 -45.49 5.52
C LYS A 308 5.69 -45.00 4.14
N ASN A 309 5.85 -43.70 3.86
CA ASN A 309 5.45 -43.07 2.60
C ASN A 309 6.66 -42.67 1.74
N LEU A 310 7.82 -43.27 1.95
CA LEU A 310 9.05 -42.86 1.28
C LEU A 310 8.94 -42.97 -0.24
N VAL A 311 8.39 -44.08 -0.75
CA VAL A 311 8.23 -44.30 -2.20
C VAL A 311 7.37 -43.21 -2.89
N PRO A 312 6.13 -42.93 -2.44
CA PRO A 312 5.32 -41.89 -3.06
C PRO A 312 5.92 -40.48 -2.90
N ILE A 313 6.61 -40.20 -1.78
CA ILE A 313 7.35 -38.94 -1.60
C ILE A 313 8.48 -38.83 -2.62
N LEU A 314 9.32 -39.87 -2.77
CA LEU A 314 10.42 -39.86 -3.73
C LEU A 314 9.94 -39.71 -5.16
N GLN A 315 8.80 -40.32 -5.53
CA GLN A 315 8.20 -40.17 -6.85
C GLN A 315 7.69 -38.74 -7.11
N THR A 316 6.97 -38.16 -6.15
CA THR A 316 6.42 -36.79 -6.27
C THR A 316 7.50 -35.72 -6.23
N GLN A 317 8.60 -35.98 -5.50
CA GLN A 317 9.71 -35.05 -5.31
C GLN A 317 10.88 -35.29 -6.27
N ALA A 318 10.80 -36.29 -7.15
CA ALA A 318 11.95 -36.77 -7.95
C ALA A 318 12.70 -35.64 -8.68
N SER A 319 11.98 -34.68 -9.26
CA SER A 319 12.59 -33.53 -9.95
C SER A 319 13.35 -32.60 -8.99
N SER A 320 12.76 -32.27 -7.84
CA SER A 320 13.39 -31.46 -6.78
C SER A 320 14.62 -32.16 -6.20
N LEU A 321 14.49 -33.46 -5.91
CA LEU A 321 15.57 -34.28 -5.35
C LEU A 321 16.76 -34.37 -6.31
N LYS A 322 16.51 -34.48 -7.62
CA LYS A 322 17.53 -34.46 -8.67
C LYS A 322 18.35 -33.17 -8.68
N ASN A 323 17.77 -32.08 -8.20
CA ASN A 323 18.42 -30.77 -8.06
C ASN A 323 19.01 -30.54 -6.66
N GLY A 324 18.96 -31.53 -5.76
CA GLY A 324 19.51 -31.45 -4.40
C GLY A 324 18.57 -30.81 -3.38
N TYR A 325 17.28 -30.67 -3.70
CA TYR A 325 16.29 -30.01 -2.84
C TYR A 325 15.13 -30.93 -2.48
N LEU A 326 14.55 -30.70 -1.31
CA LEU A 326 13.23 -31.23 -0.93
C LEU A 326 12.23 -30.09 -0.96
N THR A 327 11.22 -30.18 -1.83
CA THR A 327 10.20 -29.14 -1.93
C THR A 327 9.07 -29.45 -0.96
N LEU A 328 8.92 -28.61 0.06
CA LEU A 328 7.89 -28.74 1.08
C LEU A 328 6.89 -27.60 0.98
N ASP A 329 5.62 -27.95 1.08
CA ASP A 329 4.55 -26.98 1.26
C ASP A 329 4.30 -26.79 2.74
N THR A 330 4.11 -25.56 3.15
CA THR A 330 3.75 -25.20 4.52
C THR A 330 2.38 -24.52 4.50
N VAL A 331 1.49 -24.98 5.37
CA VAL A 331 0.11 -24.46 5.47
C VAL A 331 -0.11 -23.97 6.89
N GLY A 332 -0.66 -22.76 7.04
CA GLY A 332 -0.96 -22.23 8.36
C GLY A 332 -1.97 -23.07 9.13
N LYS A 333 -1.72 -23.29 10.41
CA LYS A 333 -2.61 -24.08 11.29
C LYS A 333 -3.31 -23.21 12.31
N SER A 334 -2.53 -22.44 13.06
CA SER A 334 -3.01 -21.57 14.14
C SER A 334 -2.03 -20.45 14.44
N VAL A 335 -2.57 -19.34 14.93
CA VAL A 335 -1.82 -18.21 15.46
C VAL A 335 -2.32 -17.91 16.87
N VAL A 336 -1.40 -17.93 17.82
CA VAL A 336 -1.66 -17.66 19.23
C VAL A 336 -0.82 -16.49 19.69
N TYR A 337 -1.45 -15.52 20.34
CA TYR A 337 -0.79 -14.39 20.96
C TYR A 337 -1.12 -14.34 22.44
N ASP A 338 -0.11 -14.38 23.30
CA ASP A 338 -0.27 -14.28 24.76
C ASP A 338 -1.24 -15.33 25.33
N GLY A 339 -1.17 -16.56 24.81
CA GLY A 339 -2.02 -17.68 25.20
C GLY A 339 -3.44 -17.67 24.62
N VAL A 340 -3.80 -16.68 23.80
CA VAL A 340 -5.13 -16.58 23.18
C VAL A 340 -5.02 -16.70 21.65
N GLU A 341 -5.87 -17.52 21.04
CA GLU A 341 -5.93 -17.64 19.58
C GLU A 341 -6.36 -16.32 18.94
N VAL A 342 -5.68 -15.92 17.86
CA VAL A 342 -6.03 -14.74 17.06
C VAL A 342 -6.81 -15.21 15.83
N PRO A 343 -8.15 -15.10 15.80
CA PRO A 343 -8.95 -15.80 14.79
C PRO A 343 -8.72 -15.27 13.38
N TYR A 344 -8.56 -13.96 13.20
CA TYR A 344 -8.38 -13.36 11.89
C TYR A 344 -7.02 -13.71 11.26
N TYR A 345 -5.97 -13.88 12.05
CA TYR A 345 -4.70 -14.39 11.53
C TYR A 345 -4.79 -15.88 11.26
N THR A 346 -5.37 -16.66 12.18
CA THR A 346 -5.51 -18.11 12.00
C THR A 346 -6.29 -18.48 10.74
N GLU A 347 -7.43 -17.84 10.51
CA GLU A 347 -8.30 -18.11 9.35
C GLU A 347 -7.61 -17.76 8.03
N VAL A 348 -6.92 -16.62 7.97
CA VAL A 348 -6.19 -16.18 6.76
C VAL A 348 -4.98 -17.08 6.49
N MET A 349 -4.21 -17.42 7.53
CA MET A 349 -3.03 -18.27 7.40
C MET A 349 -3.37 -19.72 7.01
N ARG A 350 -4.55 -20.23 7.37
CA ARG A 350 -5.03 -21.56 6.91
C ARG A 350 -5.21 -21.67 5.40
N ASN A 351 -5.44 -20.54 4.74
CA ASN A 351 -5.56 -20.49 3.28
C ASN A 351 -4.22 -20.15 2.60
N LEU A 352 -3.17 -19.89 3.38
CA LEU A 352 -1.84 -19.55 2.88
C LEU A 352 -1.00 -20.81 2.78
N THR A 353 -0.69 -21.21 1.55
CA THR A 353 0.31 -22.23 1.24
C THR A 353 1.59 -21.55 0.81
N MET A 354 2.69 -21.80 1.53
CA MET A 354 4.03 -21.35 1.13
C MET A 354 4.90 -22.55 0.81
N THR A 355 5.50 -22.54 -0.37
CA THR A 355 6.39 -23.61 -0.84
C THR A 355 7.85 -23.21 -0.63
N ALA A 356 8.63 -24.06 0.05
CA ALA A 356 10.07 -23.87 0.24
C ALA A 356 10.87 -25.04 -0.33
N GLN A 357 12.02 -24.72 -0.92
CA GLN A 357 13.02 -25.70 -1.30
C GLN A 357 14.03 -25.83 -0.17
N VAL A 358 13.99 -26.97 0.53
CA VAL A 358 14.90 -27.29 1.62
C VAL A 358 16.17 -27.93 1.05
N PRO A 359 17.37 -27.35 1.27
CA PRO A 359 18.62 -27.93 0.76
C PRO A 359 18.94 -29.25 1.47
N LEU A 360 18.95 -30.36 0.74
CA LEU A 360 19.20 -31.69 1.32
C LEU A 360 20.64 -31.87 1.81
N GLY A 361 21.60 -31.35 1.04
CA GLY A 361 23.01 -31.42 1.43
C GLY A 361 23.26 -30.71 2.76
N GLY A 362 22.66 -29.53 2.95
CA GLY A 362 22.69 -28.80 4.22
C GLY A 362 22.02 -29.58 5.34
N LEU A 363 20.81 -30.12 5.11
CA LEU A 363 20.09 -30.93 6.09
C LEU A 363 20.91 -32.13 6.57
N ILE A 364 21.47 -32.92 5.66
CA ILE A 364 22.25 -34.11 6.01
C ILE A 364 23.53 -33.71 6.75
N THR A 365 24.27 -32.73 6.23
CA THR A 365 25.55 -32.30 6.81
C THR A 365 25.36 -31.71 8.19
N ASN A 366 24.36 -30.84 8.39
CA ASN A 366 24.03 -30.25 9.68
C ASN A 366 23.56 -31.31 10.69
N THR A 367 22.74 -32.27 10.24
CA THR A 367 22.27 -33.39 11.08
C THR A 367 23.44 -34.25 11.55
N LEU A 368 24.32 -34.66 10.62
CA LEU A 368 25.51 -35.46 10.94
C LEU A 368 26.47 -34.71 11.87
N ARG A 369 26.69 -33.42 11.62
CA ARG A 369 27.51 -32.57 12.48
C ARG A 369 26.91 -32.49 13.88
N GLY A 370 25.59 -32.34 14.00
CA GLY A 370 24.89 -32.38 15.28
C GLY A 370 25.16 -33.66 16.05
N ILE A 371 25.02 -34.82 15.39
CA ILE A 371 25.29 -36.13 16.00
C ILE A 371 26.75 -36.29 16.45
N LEU A 372 27.70 -35.74 15.69
CA LEU A 372 29.15 -35.87 15.96
C LEU A 372 29.68 -34.87 16.99
N HIS A 373 29.01 -33.73 17.18
CA HIS A 373 29.50 -32.63 18.02
C HIS A 373 28.70 -32.40 19.31
N ASP A 374 27.62 -33.16 19.56
CA ASP A 374 26.87 -32.99 20.81
C ASP A 374 27.73 -33.44 22.01
N GLY A 375 28.19 -32.46 22.78
CA GLY A 375 29.30 -32.53 23.74
C GLY A 375 29.02 -33.31 25.03
N ASN A 376 28.16 -34.33 24.99
CA ASN A 376 27.84 -35.18 26.14
C ASN A 376 28.51 -36.56 26.12
N GLY A 377 29.56 -36.74 25.30
CA GLY A 377 30.50 -37.86 25.43
C GLY A 377 30.03 -39.22 24.93
N THR A 378 28.80 -39.35 24.43
CA THR A 378 28.32 -40.57 23.76
C THR A 378 28.31 -40.38 22.26
N ASN A 379 29.47 -40.54 21.63
CA ASN A 379 29.53 -40.75 20.18
C ASN A 379 28.70 -42.00 19.87
N ILE A 380 27.52 -41.83 19.30
CA ILE A 380 26.61 -42.94 18.94
C ILE A 380 27.29 -43.95 17.99
N PHE A 381 28.33 -43.48 17.28
CA PHE A 381 29.17 -44.28 16.39
C PHE A 381 30.44 -44.87 17.02
N ALA A 382 30.77 -44.56 18.28
CA ALA A 382 31.93 -45.18 18.94
C ALA A 382 31.77 -46.70 19.10
N ASN A 383 30.53 -47.18 19.25
CA ASN A 383 30.26 -48.62 19.36
C ASN A 383 30.24 -49.36 18.01
N LEU A 384 30.19 -48.63 16.88
CA LEU A 384 30.28 -49.19 15.53
C LEU A 384 31.74 -49.35 15.06
N THR A 385 32.70 -48.76 15.77
CA THR A 385 34.13 -48.85 15.45
C THR A 385 34.84 -50.01 16.17
N ASP A 386 34.20 -50.63 17.16
CA ASP A 386 34.82 -51.69 17.98
C ASP A 386 34.61 -53.12 17.43
N ASN A 387 33.83 -53.30 16.36
CA ASN A 387 33.51 -54.64 15.81
C ASN A 387 34.15 -54.95 14.44
N SER A 388 35.14 -54.17 13.99
CA SER A 388 35.84 -54.39 12.71
C SER A 388 37.27 -54.91 12.87
N ASN A 389 37.57 -55.63 13.96
CA ASN A 389 38.82 -56.38 14.10
C ASN A 389 38.61 -57.86 13.77
N SER A 390 38.41 -58.16 12.48
CA SER A 390 38.71 -59.47 11.93
C SER A 390 39.10 -59.36 10.46
N ASP A 391 40.38 -59.61 10.21
CA ASP A 391 41.05 -59.97 8.96
C ASP A 391 40.19 -60.00 7.68
N SER A 392 40.42 -59.03 6.80
CA SER A 392 40.79 -59.29 5.40
C SER A 392 41.10 -57.97 4.70
N GLY A 393 42.24 -57.95 3.99
CA GLY A 393 42.68 -56.81 3.20
C GLY A 393 41.69 -56.52 2.06
N GLY A 394 40.79 -55.58 2.30
CA GLY A 394 39.93 -54.96 1.31
C GLY A 394 39.89 -53.47 1.58
N SER A 395 40.21 -52.66 0.56
CA SER A 395 40.06 -51.20 0.57
C SER A 395 38.58 -50.82 0.68
N GLY A 396 37.99 -50.99 1.85
CA GLY A 396 36.67 -50.48 2.21
C GLY A 396 36.84 -49.12 2.88
N GLY A 397 36.64 -48.04 2.12
CA GLY A 397 36.54 -46.69 2.69
C GLY A 397 35.41 -46.66 3.71
N GLY A 398 35.77 -46.57 5.00
CA GLY A 398 34.81 -46.52 6.10
C GLY A 398 33.95 -45.26 6.06
N LEU A 399 32.81 -45.30 6.76
CA LEU A 399 31.86 -44.19 6.87
C LEU A 399 32.54 -42.87 7.29
N LEU A 400 33.60 -42.93 8.10
CA LEU A 400 34.43 -41.79 8.51
C LEU A 400 35.23 -41.12 7.38
N ASP A 401 35.70 -41.88 6.40
CA ASP A 401 36.38 -41.36 5.20
C ASP A 401 35.37 -40.76 4.20
N LEU A 402 34.14 -41.29 4.22
CA LEU A 402 32.95 -40.75 3.55
C LEU A 402 32.49 -39.39 4.15
N LEU A 403 32.67 -39.20 5.46
CA LEU A 403 32.30 -37.99 6.22
C LEU A 403 33.33 -36.85 6.12
N GLY A 404 34.57 -37.14 5.70
CA GLY A 404 35.62 -36.14 5.49
C GLY A 404 35.57 -35.41 4.13
N ARG A 405 34.67 -35.81 3.23
CA ARG A 405 34.52 -35.21 1.90
C ARG A 405 33.68 -33.93 1.97
N SER A 406 34.22 -32.83 1.43
CA SER A 406 33.56 -31.52 1.29
C SER A 406 32.10 -31.62 0.80
N ASP A 407 31.24 -30.64 1.09
CA ASP A 407 29.82 -30.53 0.67
C ASP A 407 29.50 -31.06 -0.74
N LYS A 408 30.42 -30.90 -1.71
CA LYS A 408 30.31 -31.41 -3.08
C LYS A 408 30.23 -32.95 -3.19
N GLY A 409 30.78 -33.70 -2.23
CA GLY A 409 30.79 -35.17 -2.21
C GLY A 409 29.44 -35.77 -1.80
N LEU A 410 28.81 -35.21 -0.77
CA LEU A 410 27.46 -35.59 -0.33
C LEU A 410 26.39 -35.13 -1.33
N ALA A 411 26.53 -33.93 -1.90
CA ALA A 411 25.67 -33.48 -2.99
C ALA A 411 25.74 -34.41 -4.23
N ASN A 412 26.93 -34.96 -4.53
CA ASN A 412 27.10 -35.97 -5.60
C ASN A 412 26.47 -37.33 -5.27
N MET A 413 26.25 -37.64 -3.99
CA MET A 413 25.54 -38.87 -3.57
C MET A 413 24.02 -38.73 -3.71
N LEU A 414 23.50 -37.50 -3.68
CA LEU A 414 22.12 -37.14 -4.03
C LEU A 414 21.97 -36.86 -5.53
N THR A 415 22.76 -37.51 -6.38
CA THR A 415 22.63 -37.40 -7.83
C THR A 415 21.34 -38.07 -8.31
N SER A 416 20.87 -37.67 -9.48
CA SER A 416 19.76 -38.32 -10.18
C SER A 416 19.87 -39.84 -10.22
N ARG A 417 21.10 -40.36 -10.36
CA ARG A 417 21.37 -41.80 -10.35
C ARG A 417 21.05 -42.48 -9.02
N ALA A 418 21.35 -41.87 -7.88
CA ALA A 418 21.05 -42.46 -6.57
C ALA A 418 19.55 -42.45 -6.28
N VAL A 419 18.85 -41.37 -6.64
CA VAL A 419 17.38 -41.28 -6.54
C VAL A 419 16.72 -42.30 -7.46
N ASP A 420 17.17 -42.40 -8.72
CA ASP A 420 16.66 -43.38 -9.69
C ASP A 420 16.96 -44.83 -9.24
N GLU A 421 18.09 -45.07 -8.58
CA GLU A 421 18.43 -46.39 -8.02
C GLU A 421 17.55 -46.75 -6.81
N LEU A 422 17.26 -45.78 -5.92
CA LEU A 422 16.35 -45.96 -4.78
C LEU A 422 14.89 -46.21 -5.21
N LEU A 423 14.47 -45.56 -6.30
CA LEU A 423 13.15 -45.76 -6.89
C LEU A 423 13.01 -47.15 -7.52
N ASN A 424 14.05 -47.62 -8.22
CA ASN A 424 13.99 -48.83 -9.04
C ASN A 424 14.54 -50.10 -8.38
N ASN A 425 15.24 -50.00 -7.24
CA ASN A 425 15.82 -51.15 -6.53
C ASN A 425 15.14 -51.39 -5.15
N PRO A 426 14.24 -52.39 -5.05
CA PRO A 426 13.53 -52.68 -3.80
C PRO A 426 14.42 -53.09 -2.64
N GLU A 427 15.49 -53.85 -2.90
CA GLU A 427 16.37 -54.40 -1.86
C GLU A 427 17.21 -53.30 -1.20
N LYS A 428 17.79 -52.41 -2.01
CA LYS A 428 18.53 -51.24 -1.50
C LYS A 428 17.64 -50.32 -0.67
N ARG A 429 16.41 -50.11 -1.12
CA ARG A 429 15.42 -49.32 -0.38
C ARG A 429 15.09 -49.95 0.98
N SER A 430 14.79 -51.25 1.02
CA SER A 430 14.48 -51.94 2.28
C SER A 430 15.65 -51.93 3.25
N SER A 431 16.88 -52.12 2.75
CA SER A 431 18.10 -52.02 3.58
C SER A 431 18.26 -50.63 4.21
N MET A 432 18.05 -49.57 3.43
CA MET A 432 18.13 -48.19 3.93
C MET A 432 17.04 -47.87 4.95
N ILE A 433 15.80 -48.34 4.72
CA ILE A 433 14.70 -48.16 5.68
C ILE A 433 15.03 -48.86 6.99
N ASN A 434 15.52 -50.10 6.97
CA ASN A 434 15.89 -50.83 8.18
C ASN A 434 17.00 -50.13 8.97
N VAL A 435 17.98 -49.54 8.29
CA VAL A 435 19.04 -48.75 8.94
C VAL A 435 18.45 -47.52 9.61
N LEU A 436 17.57 -46.78 8.92
CA LEU A 436 16.91 -45.59 9.45
C LEU A 436 15.98 -45.92 10.63
N GLU A 437 15.24 -47.03 10.56
CA GLU A 437 14.43 -47.53 11.67
C GLU A 437 15.28 -47.90 12.90
N GLY A 438 16.52 -48.33 12.71
CA GLY A 438 17.44 -48.59 13.83
C GLY A 438 17.95 -47.33 14.54
N PHE A 439 17.79 -46.14 13.93
CA PHE A 439 18.15 -44.84 14.53
C PHE A 439 16.96 -44.13 15.19
N LEU A 440 15.72 -44.59 14.94
CA LEU A 440 14.48 -44.06 15.51
C LEU A 440 14.09 -44.81 16.79
#